data_AF-A0A350CIL5-F1
#
_entry.id   AF-A0A350CIL5-F1
#
_cell.length_a   1.000
_cell.length_b   1.000
_cell.length_c   1.000
_cell.angle_alpha   90.00
_cell.angle_beta   90.00
_cell.angle_gamma   90.00
#
_symmetry.space_group_name_H-M   'P 1'
#
loop_
_entity.id
_entity.type
_entity.pdbx_description
1 polymer ?
#
loop_
_entity_poly.entity_id
_entity_poly.type
_entity_poly.pdbx_seq_one_letter_code
_entity_poly.pdbx_strand_id
1 'polypeptide(L)' 'MKFQVLIVAFLLGYIAGCGKPPADAPSVPIHPVSGIVTLDAKPIEGARLALISLQGQQPGDITPNGISDAEGKFQIS' A
#
# COMPACT_ATOMS: atom_id res chain seq x y z
N MET A 1 -36.14 31.49 5.84
CA MET A 1 -36.09 31.01 4.44
C MET A 1 -34.66 30.90 3.89
N LYS A 2 -33.80 31.93 3.98
CA LYS A 2 -32.39 31.85 3.49
C LYS A 2 -31.50 30.82 4.23
N PHE A 3 -31.71 30.62 5.52
CA PHE A 3 -30.90 29.69 6.34
C PHE A 3 -31.25 28.21 6.09
N GLN A 4 -32.51 27.91 5.77
CA GLN A 4 -32.94 26.54 5.46
C GLN A 4 -32.34 26.04 4.14
N VAL A 5 -32.17 26.91 3.15
CA VAL A 5 -31.55 26.55 1.86
C VAL A 5 -30.08 26.16 2.03
N LEU A 6 -29.37 26.84 2.93
CA LEU A 6 -27.95 26.60 3.21
C LEU A 6 -27.71 25.26 3.91
N ILE A 7 -28.60 24.87 4.83
CA ILE A 7 -28.54 23.58 5.54
C ILE A 7 -28.83 22.41 4.59
N VAL A 8 -29.81 22.57 3.70
CA VAL A 8 -30.17 21.54 2.71
C VAL A 8 -29.04 21.32 1.70
N ALA A 9 -28.36 22.39 1.25
CA ALA A 9 -27.21 22.27 0.35
C ALA A 9 -26.00 21.56 1.00
N PHE A 10 -25.76 21.80 2.29
CA PHE A 10 -24.68 21.14 3.03
C PHE A 10 -24.95 19.65 3.27
N LEU A 11 -26.22 19.29 3.55
CA LEU A 11 -26.67 17.90 3.69
C LEU A 11 -26.59 17.11 2.36
N LEU A 12 -26.85 17.76 1.22
CA LEU A 12 -26.72 17.13 -0.11
C LEU A 12 -25.26 16.90 -0.53
N GLY A 13 -24.30 17.66 0.01
CA GLY A 13 -22.87 17.42 -0.22
C GLY A 13 -22.32 16.20 0.51
N TYR A 14 -22.91 15.85 1.68
CA TYR A 14 -22.47 14.72 2.49
C TYR A 14 -22.78 13.35 1.87
N ILE A 15 -23.84 13.24 1.07
CA ILE A 15 -24.21 12.00 0.36
C ILE A 15 -23.39 11.76 -0.92
N ALA A 16 -22.65 12.77 -1.40
CA ALA A 16 -21.70 12.61 -2.50
C ALA A 16 -20.29 12.19 -2.02
N GLY A 17 -20.09 12.09 -0.70
CA GLY A 17 -18.79 11.83 -0.08
C GLY A 17 -18.56 10.37 0.32
N CYS A 18 -18.49 9.47 -0.65
CA CYS A 18 -17.66 8.24 -0.64
C CYS A 18 -17.92 7.51 -1.97
N GLY A 19 -17.33 8.04 -3.05
CA GLY A 19 -17.23 7.30 -4.29
C GLY A 19 -16.54 5.96 -4.00
N LYS A 20 -17.24 4.85 -4.23
CA LYS A 20 -16.62 3.54 -4.25
C LYS A 20 -15.45 3.58 -5.24
N PRO A 21 -14.30 2.97 -4.92
CA PRO A 21 -13.24 2.78 -5.90
C PRO A 21 -13.84 2.24 -7.20
N PRO A 22 -13.42 2.72 -8.38
CA PRO A 22 -13.86 2.18 -9.66
C PRO A 22 -13.80 0.66 -9.64
N ALA A 23 -14.83 -0.01 -10.17
CA ALA A 23 -14.86 -1.48 -10.21
C ALA A 23 -13.65 -2.07 -10.95
N ASP A 24 -13.02 -1.27 -11.82
CA ASP A 24 -11.83 -1.60 -12.60
C ASP A 24 -10.53 -1.04 -11.98
N ALA A 25 -10.54 -0.62 -10.72
CA ALA A 25 -9.30 -0.30 -10.03
C ALA A 25 -8.45 -1.58 -9.98
N PRO A 26 -7.24 -1.60 -10.58
CA PRO A 26 -6.40 -2.78 -10.57
C PRO A 26 -6.07 -3.12 -9.11
N SER A 27 -6.66 -4.20 -8.60
CA SER A 27 -6.24 -4.77 -7.33
C SER A 27 -4.98 -5.56 -7.60
N VAL A 28 -3.83 -5.00 -7.24
CA VAL A 28 -2.59 -5.77 -7.30
C VAL A 28 -2.67 -6.80 -6.18
N PRO A 29 -2.69 -8.12 -6.48
CA PRO A 29 -2.71 -9.13 -5.44
C PRO A 29 -1.41 -9.02 -4.63
N ILE A 30 -1.56 -8.67 -3.36
CA ILE A 30 -0.45 -8.65 -2.41
C ILE A 30 -0.15 -10.10 -2.01
N HIS A 31 1.03 -10.57 -2.42
CA HIS A 31 1.58 -11.84 -1.97
C HIS A 31 2.56 -11.55 -0.83
N PRO A 32 2.22 -11.84 0.44
CA PRO A 32 3.09 -11.54 1.56
C PRO A 32 4.37 -12.39 1.47
N VAL A 33 5.51 -11.74 1.60
CA VAL A 33 6.83 -12.38 1.64
C VAL A 33 7.48 -12.08 2.98
N SER A 34 8.06 -13.09 3.62
CA SER A 34 8.82 -12.93 4.86
C SER A 34 10.08 -13.79 4.84
N GLY A 35 11.07 -13.39 5.63
CA GLY A 35 12.34 -14.10 5.73
C GLY A 35 13.32 -13.42 6.67
N ILE A 36 14.56 -13.90 6.66
CA ILE A 36 15.68 -13.37 7.43
C ILE A 36 16.81 -13.02 6.47
N VAL A 37 17.36 -11.82 6.58
CA VAL A 37 18.55 -11.39 5.84
C VAL A 37 19.77 -11.52 6.73
N THR A 38 20.82 -12.13 6.19
CA THR A 38 22.11 -12.29 6.87
C THR A 38 23.27 -11.80 6.02
N LEU A 39 24.31 -11.26 6.67
CA LEU A 39 25.63 -11.01 6.11
C LEU A 39 26.64 -11.86 6.90
N ASP A 40 27.43 -12.68 6.21
CA ASP A 40 28.39 -13.61 6.84
C ASP A 40 27.76 -14.48 7.95
N ALA A 41 26.58 -15.02 7.67
CA ALA A 41 25.76 -15.82 8.59
C ALA A 41 25.29 -15.09 9.87
N LYS A 42 25.43 -13.76 9.93
CA LYS A 42 24.89 -12.92 11.02
C LYS A 42 23.68 -12.13 10.52
N PRO A 43 22.60 -12.01 11.31
CA PRO A 43 21.50 -11.12 10.98
C PRO A 43 21.98 -9.69 10.78
N ILE A 44 21.35 -8.98 9.85
CA ILE A 44 21.65 -7.57 9.58
C ILE A 44 20.41 -6.71 9.79
N GLU A 45 20.54 -5.70 10.65
CA GLU A 45 19.52 -4.68 10.88
C GLU A 45 19.61 -3.57 9.81
N GLY A 46 18.47 -3.03 9.41
CA GLY A 46 18.43 -1.85 8.55
C GLY A 46 18.71 -2.12 7.07
N ALA A 47 18.80 -3.38 6.64
CA ALA A 47 18.96 -3.70 5.23
C ALA A 47 17.67 -3.34 4.47
N ARG A 48 17.81 -2.59 3.37
CA ARG A 48 16.67 -2.26 2.49
C ARG A 48 16.43 -3.40 1.52
N LEU A 49 15.21 -3.93 1.52
CA LEU A 49 14.75 -4.97 0.60
C LEU A 49 13.77 -4.38 -0.41
N ALA A 50 13.85 -4.83 -1.66
CA ALA A 50 12.88 -4.53 -2.71
C ALA A 50 12.56 -5.81 -3.50
N LEU A 51 11.27 -6.08 -3.73
CA LEU A 51 10.83 -7.20 -4.54
C LEU A 51 10.66 -6.73 -5.99
N ILE A 52 11.51 -7.24 -6.87
CA ILE A 52 11.55 -6.87 -8.29
C ILE A 52 11.06 -8.06 -9.12
N SER A 53 10.14 -7.81 -10.06
CA SER A 53 9.72 -8.83 -11.02
C SER A 53 10.86 -9.22 -11.96
N LEU A 54 11.16 -10.52 -12.04
CA LEU A 54 12.15 -11.04 -12.99
C LEU A 54 11.62 -11.07 -14.44
N GLN A 55 10.32 -10.96 -14.64
CA GLN A 55 9.69 -10.87 -15.97
C GLN A 55 9.67 -9.43 -16.52
N GLY A 56 10.23 -8.48 -15.75
CA GLY A 56 10.15 -7.05 -16.04
C GLY A 56 8.92 -6.39 -15.40
N GLN A 57 9.01 -5.07 -15.21
CA GLN A 57 7.92 -4.25 -14.70
C GLN A 57 6.92 -3.93 -15.82
N GLN A 58 5.64 -4.13 -15.54
CA GLN A 58 4.52 -3.70 -16.37
C GLN A 58 3.93 -2.38 -15.86
N PRO A 59 3.24 -1.61 -16.71
CA PRO A 59 2.50 -0.43 -16.27
C PRO A 59 1.47 -0.81 -15.19
N GLY A 60 1.58 -0.18 -14.02
CA GLY A 60 0.71 -0.46 -12.87
C GLY A 60 1.28 -1.45 -11.85
N ASP A 61 2.46 -2.04 -12.12
CA ASP A 61 3.16 -2.84 -11.12
C ASP A 61 3.66 -1.97 -9.96
N ILE A 62 3.59 -2.53 -8.76
CA ILE A 62 4.23 -1.97 -7.57
C ILE A 62 5.57 -2.66 -7.34
N THR A 63 6.50 -1.96 -6.68
CA THR A 63 7.75 -2.55 -6.17
C THR A 63 7.69 -2.54 -4.64
N PRO A 64 7.13 -3.58 -4.01
CA PRO A 64 7.06 -3.68 -2.56
C PRO A 64 8.46 -3.66 -1.97
N ASN A 65 8.62 -2.95 -0.85
CA ASN A 65 9.91 -2.81 -0.18
C ASN A 65 9.74 -2.84 1.34
N GLY A 66 10.84 -3.13 2.03
CA GLY A 66 10.88 -3.24 3.48
C GLY A 66 12.27 -3.02 4.04
N ILE A 67 12.36 -3.03 5.36
CA ILE A 67 13.62 -2.90 6.11
C ILE A 67 13.70 -4.07 7.10
N SER A 68 14.87 -4.68 7.24
CA SER A 68 15.09 -5.72 8.23
C SER A 68 15.22 -5.17 9.66
N ASP A 69 14.70 -5.91 10.64
CA ASP A 69 14.82 -5.57 12.07
C ASP A 69 16.15 -6.05 12.70
N ALA A 70 16.30 -5.88 14.00
CA ALA A 70 17.50 -6.27 14.77
C ALA A 70 17.81 -7.78 14.70
N GLU A 71 16.81 -8.63 14.43
CA GLU A 71 17.00 -10.06 14.18
C GLU A 71 17.14 -10.40 12.68
N GLY A 72 17.28 -9.38 11.82
CA GLY A 72 17.37 -9.50 10.38
C GLY A 72 16.06 -9.90 9.70
N LYS A 73 14.94 -9.96 10.44
CA LYS A 73 13.65 -10.39 9.88
C LYS A 73 13.04 -9.28 9.04
N PHE A 74 12.31 -9.67 8.00
CA PHE A 74 11.50 -8.75 7.22
C PHE A 74 10.15 -9.38 6.89
N GLN A 75 9.17 -8.52 6.66
CA GLN A 75 7.86 -8.86 6.10
C GLN A 75 7.47 -7.77 5.12
N ILE A 76 7.11 -8.16 3.90
CA ILE A 76 6.69 -7.27 2.82
C ILE A 76 5.32 -7.74 2.34
N SER A 77 4.37 -6.81 2.30
CA SER A 77 2.99 -7.00 1.86
C SER A 77 2.59 -5.80 1.03
#